data_AF-A0A933SL16-F1
#
_entry.id   AF-A0A933SL16-F1
#
_cell.length_a   1.000
_cell.length_b   1.000
_cell.length_c   1.000
_cell.angle_alpha   90.00
_cell.angle_beta   90.00
_cell.angle_gamma   90.00
#
_symmetry.space_group_name_H-M   'P 1'
#
loop_
_entity.id
_entity.type
_entity.pdbx_description
1 polymer ?
#
loop_
_entity_poly.entity_id
_entity_poly.type
_entity_poly.pdbx_seq_one_letter_code
_entity_poly.pdbx_strand_id
1 'polypeptide(L)'
;MAKKKEKNEEGAVPFVPVHIMKEMAAAFIFLGIFIPLAIFYPFEELEPANPFVTPEHIKPEWYFLAAYQILKIVPSKVLGLALQGIAILAIILLPFWDTN
;
A
#
# COMPACT_ATOMS: atom_id res chain seq x y z
N MET A 1 25.06 29.87 -0.22
CA MET A 1 24.18 30.51 -1.23
C MET A 1 23.44 29.40 -1.97
N ALA A 2 22.29 28.97 -1.45
CA ALA A 2 21.44 28.02 -2.15
C ALA A 2 20.76 28.76 -3.30
N LYS A 3 21.07 28.38 -4.55
CA LYS A 3 20.31 28.82 -5.73
C LYS A 3 18.85 28.44 -5.49
N LYS A 4 17.99 29.44 -5.30
CA LYS A 4 16.53 29.29 -5.37
C LYS A 4 16.24 28.80 -6.79
N LYS A 5 15.95 27.51 -6.96
CA LYS A 5 15.47 26.96 -8.23
C LYS A 5 14.25 27.80 -8.62
N GLU A 6 14.37 28.59 -9.68
CA GLU A 6 13.22 29.23 -10.30
C GLU A 6 12.26 28.12 -10.69
N LYS A 7 11.05 28.18 -10.15
CA LYS A 7 10.00 27.23 -10.44
C LYS A 7 9.58 27.53 -11.88
N ASN A 8 9.97 26.70 -12.84
CA ASN A 8 9.41 26.79 -14.19
C ASN A 8 7.90 26.61 -14.07
N GLU A 9 7.15 27.70 -14.21
CA GLU A 9 5.68 27.72 -14.19
C GLU A 9 5.07 27.32 -15.55
N GLU A 10 5.90 26.88 -16.50
CA GLU A 10 5.51 26.39 -17.82
C GLU A 10 4.65 25.12 -17.67
N GLY A 11 3.33 25.30 -17.49
CA GLY A 11 2.33 24.23 -17.34
C GLY A 11 1.55 24.23 -16.03
N ALA A 12 1.73 25.22 -15.14
CA ALA A 12 0.96 25.30 -13.91
C ALA A 12 -0.54 25.55 -14.19
N VAL A 13 -1.41 24.63 -13.77
CA VAL A 13 -2.87 24.79 -13.83
C VAL A 13 -3.41 25.28 -12.49
N PRO A 14 -4.48 26.10 -12.49
CA PRO A 14 -5.07 26.56 -11.24
C PRO A 14 -5.63 25.37 -10.44
N PHE A 15 -5.32 25.35 -9.13
CA PHE A 15 -5.75 24.29 -8.23
C PHE A 15 -7.29 24.16 -8.22
N VAL A 16 -7.97 25.30 -8.13
CA VAL A 16 -9.43 25.42 -8.29
C VAL A 16 -9.73 26.19 -9.57
N PRO A 17 -10.62 25.72 -10.46
CA PRO A 17 -11.37 24.46 -10.38
C PRO A 17 -10.67 23.27 -11.04
N VAL A 18 -9.61 23.49 -11.83
CA VAL A 18 -9.13 22.51 -12.82
C VAL A 18 -8.56 21.25 -12.19
N HIS A 19 -7.64 21.38 -11.24
CA HIS A 19 -7.03 20.20 -10.60
C HIS A 19 -8.06 19.44 -9.74
N ILE A 20 -8.85 20.16 -8.94
CA ILE A 20 -9.92 19.55 -8.13
C ILE A 20 -10.90 18.75 -8.99
N MET A 21 -11.33 19.27 -10.14
CA MET A 21 -12.25 18.55 -11.03
C MET A 21 -11.63 17.27 -11.59
N LYS A 22 -10.32 17.28 -11.90
CA LYS A 22 -9.59 16.09 -12.36
C LYS A 22 -9.47 15.04 -11.26
N GLU A 23 -9.08 15.43 -10.05
CA GLU A 23 -8.98 14.52 -8.90
C GLU A 23 -10.34 13.92 -8.54
N MET A 24 -11.41 14.73 -8.60
CA MET A 24 -12.77 14.26 -8.36
C MET A 24 -13.22 13.25 -9.43
N ALA A 25 -12.91 13.49 -10.70
CA ALA A 25 -13.18 12.52 -11.77
C ALA A 25 -12.42 11.20 -11.54
N ALA A 26 -11.15 11.26 -11.15
CA ALA A 26 -10.35 10.08 -10.80
C ALA A 26 -10.95 9.31 -9.60
N ALA A 27 -11.41 10.03 -8.56
CA ALA A 27 -12.08 9.43 -7.41
C ALA A 27 -13.39 8.72 -7.81
N PHE A 28 -14.21 9.31 -8.68
CA PHE A 28 -15.42 8.66 -9.19
C PHE A 28 -15.13 7.43 -10.03
N ILE A 29 -14.07 7.44 -10.84
CA ILE A 29 -13.63 6.26 -11.60
C ILE A 29 -13.20 5.15 -10.63
N PHE A 30 -12.41 5.49 -9.60
CA PHE A 30 -12.00 4.55 -8.57
C PHE A 30 -13.22 3.93 -7.87
N LEU A 31 -14.16 4.75 -7.40
CA LEU A 31 -15.40 4.26 -6.78
C LEU A 31 -16.27 3.44 -7.74
N GLY A 32 -16.32 3.83 -9.01
CA GLY A 32 -17.04 3.11 -10.07
C GLY A 32 -16.49 1.70 -10.31
N ILE A 33 -15.25 1.42 -9.94
CA ILE A 33 -14.66 0.07 -9.97
C ILE A 33 -14.90 -0.67 -8.66
N PHE A 34 -14.65 -0.02 -7.51
CA PHE A 34 -14.68 -0.67 -6.21
C PHE A 34 -16.09 -0.99 -5.70
N ILE A 35 -17.09 -0.14 -5.98
CA ILE A 35 -18.47 -0.38 -5.53
C ILE A 35 -19.06 -1.63 -6.18
N PRO A 36 -19.01 -1.80 -7.52
CA PRO A 36 -19.44 -3.05 -8.15
C PRO A 36 -18.67 -4.27 -7.65
N LEU A 37 -17.35 -4.14 -7.46
CA LEU A 37 -16.53 -5.24 -6.94
C LEU A 37 -17.04 -5.72 -5.57
N ALA A 38 -17.35 -4.80 -4.66
CA ALA A 38 -17.86 -5.12 -3.32
C ALA A 38 -19.28 -5.73 -3.35
N ILE A 39 -20.13 -5.32 -4.30
CA ILE A 39 -21.50 -5.86 -4.43
C ILE A 39 -21.49 -7.24 -5.10
N PHE A 40 -20.72 -7.42 -6.16
CA PHE A 40 -20.72 -8.67 -6.94
C PHE A 40 -19.83 -9.76 -6.35
N TYR A 41 -18.82 -9.39 -5.55
CA TYR A 41 -17.93 -10.31 -4.84
C TYR A 41 -17.89 -9.99 -3.35
N PRO A 42 -19.01 -10.23 -2.62
CA PRO A 42 -19.02 -10.04 -1.17
C PRO A 42 -18.08 -11.04 -0.49
N PHE A 43 -17.51 -10.64 0.64
CA PHE A 43 -16.68 -11.53 1.45
C PHE A 43 -17.54 -12.61 2.12
N GLU A 44 -17.00 -13.82 2.24
CA GLU A 44 -17.67 -14.94 2.91
C GLU A 44 -17.77 -14.68 4.42
N GLU A 45 -18.88 -15.08 5.04
CA GLU A 45 -19.06 -14.94 6.49
C GLU A 45 -18.09 -15.87 7.22
N LEU A 46 -17.31 -15.31 8.15
CA LEU A 46 -16.33 -16.06 8.92
C LEU A 46 -16.97 -16.63 10.18
N GLU A 47 -16.64 -17.88 10.51
CA GLU A 47 -17.03 -18.47 11.79
C GLU A 47 -16.41 -17.71 12.97
N PRO A 48 -17.11 -17.64 14.12
CA PRO A 48 -16.54 -17.06 15.33
C PRO A 48 -15.22 -17.71 15.74
N ALA A 49 -14.27 -16.90 16.19
CA ALA A 49 -12.95 -17.38 16.58
C ALA A 49 -13.02 -18.41 17.73
N ASN A 50 -12.43 -19.58 17.52
CA ASN A 50 -12.29 -20.63 18.52
C ASN A 50 -10.80 -20.86 18.85
N PRO A 51 -10.33 -20.60 20.08
CA PRO A 51 -8.91 -20.73 20.42
C PRO A 51 -8.40 -22.18 20.44
N PHE A 52 -9.29 -23.18 20.45
CA PHE A 52 -8.93 -24.60 20.47
C PHE A 52 -8.89 -25.24 19.08
N VAL A 53 -9.28 -24.51 18.03
CA VAL A 53 -9.35 -25.02 16.66
C VAL A 53 -8.55 -24.10 15.74
N THR A 54 -7.51 -24.63 15.10
CA THR A 54 -6.74 -23.89 14.07
C THR A 54 -7.23 -24.29 12.68
N PRO A 55 -7.65 -23.33 11.83
CA PRO A 55 -8.03 -23.62 10.45
C PRO A 55 -6.85 -24.18 9.62
N GLU A 56 -7.15 -25.08 8.68
CA GLU A 56 -6.13 -25.79 7.86
C GLU A 56 -5.32 -24.86 6.94
N HIS A 57 -5.92 -23.78 6.43
CA HIS A 57 -5.29 -22.87 5.48
C HIS A 57 -5.21 -21.43 6.01
N ILE A 58 -4.52 -21.24 7.14
CA ILE A 58 -4.31 -19.92 7.73
C ILE A 58 -3.33 -19.07 6.88
N LYS A 59 -3.87 -18.02 6.25
CA LYS A 59 -3.10 -17.00 5.52
C LYS A 59 -3.62 -15.62 5.92
N PRO A 60 -2.74 -14.60 5.95
CA PRO A 60 -3.20 -13.24 6.14
C PRO A 60 -3.82 -12.69 4.85
N GLU A 61 -4.32 -11.46 4.93
CA GLU A 61 -4.83 -10.72 3.79
C GLU A 61 -3.79 -10.55 2.67
N TRP A 62 -4.27 -10.35 1.44
CA TRP A 62 -3.46 -10.35 0.22
C TRP A 62 -2.26 -9.38 0.26
N TYR A 63 -2.44 -8.21 0.88
CA TYR A 63 -1.41 -7.19 1.03
C TYR A 63 -0.31 -7.56 2.04
N PHE A 64 -0.54 -8.57 2.90
CA PHE A 64 0.46 -9.12 3.81
C PHE A 64 1.16 -10.37 3.28
N LEU A 65 0.74 -10.90 2.12
CA LEU A 65 1.31 -12.15 1.61
C LEU A 65 2.83 -12.06 1.39
N ALA A 66 3.33 -10.94 0.87
CA ALA A 66 4.77 -10.76 0.67
C ALA A 66 5.57 -10.88 1.98
N ALA A 67 5.12 -10.19 3.03
CA ALA A 67 5.71 -10.27 4.37
C ALA A 67 5.60 -11.69 4.96
N TYR A 68 4.45 -12.35 4.79
CA TYR A 68 4.23 -13.71 5.26
C TYR A 68 5.12 -14.75 4.57
N GLN A 69 5.36 -14.61 3.26
CA GLN A 69 6.27 -15.50 2.53
C GLN A 69 7.72 -15.35 3.02
N ILE A 70 8.17 -14.13 3.36
CA ILE A 70 9.50 -13.92 3.96
C ILE A 70 9.64 -14.73 5.26
N LEU A 71 8.61 -14.78 6.11
CA LEU A 71 8.64 -15.58 7.34
C LEU A 71 8.67 -17.09 7.10
N LYS A 72 8.12 -17.57 5.97
CA LYS A 72 8.12 -19.00 5.60
C LYS A 72 9.43 -19.46 4.99
N ILE A 73 10.04 -18.62 4.16
CA ILE A 73 11.24 -18.97 3.40
C ILE A 73 12.50 -18.86 4.26
N VAL A 74 12.53 -17.92 5.21
CA VAL A 74 13.68 -17.68 6.06
C VAL A 74 13.67 -18.64 7.25
N PRO A 75 14.69 -19.49 7.44
CA PRO A 75 14.67 -20.51 8.49
C PRO A 75 14.80 -19.94 9.91
N SER A 76 15.38 -18.75 10.07
CA SER A 76 15.50 -18.08 11.37
C SER A 76 14.35 -17.12 11.62
N LYS A 77 13.63 -17.32 12.75
CA LYS A 77 12.51 -16.45 13.16
C LYS A 77 12.92 -14.99 13.33
N VAL A 78 14.08 -14.75 13.94
CA VAL A 78 14.59 -13.39 14.20
C VAL A 78 15.02 -12.72 12.90
N LEU A 79 15.67 -13.46 11.99
CA LEU A 79 16.09 -12.91 10.70
C LEU A 79 14.88 -12.60 9.80
N GLY A 80 13.87 -13.47 9.79
CA GLY A 80 12.64 -13.25 9.03
C GLY A 80 11.90 -11.98 9.49
N LEU A 81 11.79 -11.78 10.80
CA LEU A 81 11.21 -10.55 11.36
C LEU A 81 12.07 -9.31 11.05
N ALA A 82 13.40 -9.42 11.19
CA ALA A 82 14.31 -8.32 10.89
C ALA A 82 14.22 -7.87 9.43
N LEU A 83 14.08 -8.81 8.48
CA LEU A 83 13.94 -8.51 7.05
C LEU A 83 12.67 -7.73 6.74
N GLN A 84 11.55 -8.03 7.42
CA GLN A 84 10.33 -7.23 7.27
C GLN A 84 10.54 -5.79 7.75
N GLY A 85 11.21 -5.62 8.90
CA GLY A 85 11.56 -4.30 9.41
C GLY A 85 12.49 -3.53 8.45
N ILE A 86 13.50 -4.21 7.91
CA ILE A 86 14.43 -3.63 6.93
C ILE A 86 13.70 -3.20 5.66
N ALA A 87 12.71 -3.96 5.18
CA ALA A 87 11.94 -3.59 3.99
C ALA A 87 11.19 -2.25 4.18
N ILE A 88 10.60 -2.02 5.36
CA ILE A 88 9.94 -0.75 5.69
C ILE A 88 10.99 0.37 5.86
N LEU A 89 12.09 0.10 6.56
CA LEU A 89 13.18 1.06 6.74
C LEU A 89 13.78 1.49 5.40
N ALA A 90 13.90 0.58 4.42
CA ALA A 90 14.38 0.90 3.09
C ALA A 90 13.49 1.95 2.41
N ILE A 91 12.16 1.84 2.52
CA ILE A 91 11.21 2.84 1.98
C ILE A 91 11.39 4.19 2.68
N ILE A 92 11.56 4.19 4.01
CA ILE A 92 11.79 5.41 4.79
C ILE A 92 13.13 6.07 4.40
N LEU A 93 14.14 5.26 4.05
CA LEU A 93 15.46 5.74 3.69
C LEU A 93 15.60 6.15 2.21
N LEU A 94 14.61 5.85 1.35
CA LEU A 94 14.60 6.23 -0.07
C LEU A 94 14.99 7.70 -0.34
N PRO A 95 14.42 8.72 0.33
CA PRO A 95 14.76 10.13 0.05
C PRO A 95 16.21 10.49 0.39
N PHE A 96 16.93 9.67 1.15
CA PHE A 96 18.34 9.87 1.47
C PHE A 96 19.28 9.07 0.56
N TRP A 97 18.74 8.10 -0.19
CA TRP A 97 19.50 7.30 -1.15
C TRP A 97 19.51 7.96 -2.53
N ASP A 98 18.48 8.73 -2.86
CA ASP A 98 18.45 9.46 -4.13
C ASP A 98 19.57 10.51 -4.17
N THR A 99 20.53 10.29 -5.08
CA THR A 99 21.73 11.11 -5.24
C THR A 99 21.65 12.05 -6.45
N ASN A 100 20.54 12.01 -7.19
CA ASN A 100 20.33 12.72 -8.45
C ASN A 100 19.40 13.93 -8.30
#